data_AF-A0A934AQW4-F1
#
_entry.id   AF-A0A934AQW4-F1
#
_cell.length_a   1.000
_cell.length_b   1.000
_cell.length_c   1.000
_cell.angle_alpha   90.00
_cell.angle_beta   90.00
_cell.angle_gamma   90.00
#
_symmetry.space_group_name_H-M   'P 1'
#
loop_
_entity.id
_entity.type
_entity.pdbx_description
1 polymer ?
#
loop_
_entity_poly.entity_id
_entity_poly.type
_entity_poly.pdbx_seq_one_letter_code
_entity_poly.pdbx_strand_id
1 'polypeptide(L)'
;SAEGIHQELPHEQLAQKVIAELREEFGIAAAPEWHKVIAEKRATFCCSPNLHRPSQQTPLPRLLLAGDYTAGEYPATLEGAVMSGVKCADLVSA
;
A
#
# COMPACT_ATOMS: atom_id res chain seq x y z
N SER A 1 -8.23 -4.75 -0.44
CA SER A 1 -8.26 -3.44 0.22
C SER A 1 -8.57 -2.40 -0.84
N ALA A 2 -9.32 -1.34 -0.50
CA ALA A 2 -9.70 -0.25 -1.42
C ALA A 2 -10.49 -0.69 -2.69
N GLU A 3 -11.44 -1.61 -2.54
CA GLU A 3 -12.41 -1.89 -3.59
C GLU A 3 -13.56 -0.88 -3.56
N GLY A 4 -14.02 -0.43 -4.73
CA GLY A 4 -15.15 0.50 -4.80
C GLY A 4 -15.42 1.05 -6.21
N ILE A 5 -16.47 1.87 -6.30
CA ILE A 5 -17.00 2.46 -7.54
C ILE A 5 -15.95 3.24 -8.32
N HIS A 6 -14.97 3.83 -7.63
CA HIS A 6 -13.87 4.57 -8.24
C HIS A 6 -13.04 3.74 -9.24
N GLN A 7 -13.06 2.41 -9.16
CA GLN A 7 -12.34 1.52 -10.08
C GLN A 7 -12.99 1.41 -11.46
N GLU A 8 -14.28 1.72 -11.56
CA GLU A 8 -15.04 1.70 -12.81
C GLU A 8 -14.96 3.05 -13.54
N LEU A 9 -14.49 4.09 -12.85
CA LEU A 9 -14.38 5.43 -13.41
C LEU A 9 -13.12 5.54 -14.29
N PRO A 10 -13.23 6.12 -15.51
CA PRO A 10 -12.08 6.63 -16.22
C PRO A 10 -11.29 7.62 -15.35
N HIS A 11 -9.97 7.61 -15.44
CA HIS A 11 -9.10 8.48 -14.64
C HIS A 11 -9.49 9.96 -14.70
N GLU A 12 -9.91 10.45 -15.87
CA GLU A 12 -10.38 11.83 -16.02
C GLU A 12 -11.61 12.10 -15.15
N GLN A 13 -12.60 11.21 -15.16
CA GLN A 13 -13.80 11.37 -14.35
C GLN A 13 -13.50 11.29 -12.86
N LEU A 14 -12.56 10.42 -12.46
CA LEU A 14 -12.11 10.35 -11.07
C LEU A 14 -11.41 11.65 -10.65
N ALA A 15 -10.56 12.22 -11.49
CA ALA A 15 -9.91 13.51 -11.23
C ALA A 15 -10.95 14.64 -11.06
N GLN A 16 -11.93 14.74 -11.97
CA GLN A 16 -12.98 15.75 -11.88
C GLN A 16 -13.83 15.61 -10.62
N LYS A 17 -14.11 14.37 -10.18
CA LYS A 17 -14.83 14.12 -8.94
C LYS A 17 -14.04 14.63 -7.72
N VAL A 18 -12.74 14.33 -7.64
CA VAL A 18 -11.87 14.82 -6.56
C VAL A 18 -11.75 16.35 -6.58
N ILE A 19 -11.67 16.97 -7.76
CA ILE A 19 -11.66 18.44 -7.89
C ILE A 19 -12.96 19.06 -7.35
N ALA A 20 -14.11 18.43 -7.62
CA ALA A 20 -15.39 18.88 -7.08
C ALA A 20 -15.43 18.76 -5.55
N GLU A 21 -14.95 17.65 -4.99
CA GLU A 21 -14.84 17.43 -3.53
C GLU A 21 -13.90 18.46 -2.88
N LEU A 22 -12.76 18.78 -3.50
CA LEU A 22 -11.85 19.82 -3.00
C LEU A 22 -12.49 21.21 -2.97
N ARG A 23 -13.34 21.52 -3.95
CA ARG A 23 -14.08 22.79 -3.98
C ARG A 23 -15.12 22.85 -2.86
N GLU A 24 -15.85 21.77 -2.65
CA GLU A 24 -16.92 21.69 -1.65
C GLU A 24 -16.36 21.73 -0.22
N GLU A 25 -15.35 20.92 0.07
CA GLU A 25 -14.81 20.76 1.43
C GLU A 25 -13.84 21.90 1.83
N PHE A 26 -13.09 22.44 0.87
CA PHE A 26 -12.00 23.39 1.14
C PHE A 26 -12.17 24.75 0.46
N GLY A 27 -13.24 24.98 -0.30
CA GLY A 27 -13.47 26.25 -1.00
C GLY A 27 -12.47 26.55 -2.12
N ILE A 28 -11.72 25.54 -2.59
CA ILE A 28 -10.73 25.70 -3.66
C ILE A 28 -11.49 25.86 -4.98
N ALA A 29 -11.77 27.11 -5.35
CA ALA A 29 -12.56 27.44 -6.54
C ALA A 29 -11.76 27.27 -7.84
N ALA A 30 -10.46 27.56 -7.80
CA ALA A 30 -9.57 27.47 -8.94
C ALA A 30 -9.37 26.01 -9.38
N ALA A 31 -9.40 25.78 -10.69
CA ALA A 31 -9.02 24.48 -11.24
C ALA A 31 -7.51 24.26 -11.09
N PRO A 32 -7.06 23.03 -10.81
CA PRO A 32 -5.63 22.73 -10.79
C PRO A 32 -5.03 22.91 -12.19
N GLU A 33 -3.81 23.44 -12.27
CA GLU A 33 -3.06 23.53 -13.53
C GLU A 33 -2.73 22.14 -14.11
N TRP A 34 -2.61 21.14 -13.23
CA TRP A 34 -2.28 19.76 -13.59
C TRP A 34 -2.82 18.76 -12.55
N HIS A 35 -3.22 17.56 -13.00
CA HIS A 35 -3.59 16.43 -12.15
C HIS A 35 -3.19 15.08 -12.76
N LYS A 36 -2.76 14.12 -11.93
CA LYS A 36 -2.51 12.74 -12.36
C LYS A 36 -3.20 11.75 -11.44
N VAL A 37 -4.04 10.89 -12.00
CA VAL A 37 -4.55 9.73 -11.28
C VAL A 37 -3.55 8.58 -11.38
N ILE A 38 -3.17 8.02 -10.24
CA ILE A 38 -2.33 6.82 -10.13
C ILE A 38 -3.17 5.77 -9.38
N ALA A 39 -3.46 4.66 -10.06
CA ALA A 39 -4.23 3.56 -9.49
C ALA A 39 -3.39 2.27 -9.53
N GLU A 40 -3.08 1.72 -8.36
CA GLU A 40 -2.39 0.44 -8.21
C GLU A 40 -3.29 -0.54 -7.45
N LYS A 41 -3.83 -1.53 -8.16
CA LYS A 41 -4.84 -2.47 -7.62
C LYS A 41 -4.25 -3.40 -6.55
N ARG A 42 -2.94 -3.59 -6.54
CA ARG A 42 -2.23 -4.50 -5.62
C ARG A 42 -1.12 -3.77 -4.85
N ALA A 43 -1.39 -2.53 -4.44
CA ALA A 43 -0.40 -1.67 -3.78
C ALA A 43 0.09 -2.25 -2.45
N THR A 44 -0.82 -2.75 -1.63
CA THR A 44 -0.54 -3.39 -0.35
C THR A 44 -1.51 -4.55 -0.09
N PHE A 45 -1.11 -5.48 0.79
CA PHE A 45 -2.01 -6.55 1.19
C PHE A 45 -3.12 -6.03 2.11
N CYS A 46 -4.27 -6.71 2.12
CA CYS A 46 -5.36 -6.38 3.02
C CYS A 46 -5.01 -6.83 4.45
N CYS A 47 -4.79 -5.89 5.38
CA CYS A 47 -4.51 -6.17 6.79
C CYS A 47 -5.76 -6.60 7.56
N SER A 48 -6.40 -7.68 7.12
CA SER A 48 -7.58 -8.24 7.77
C SER A 48 -7.22 -8.88 9.13
N PRO A 49 -8.11 -8.81 10.13
CA PRO A 49 -7.91 -9.51 11.40
C PRO A 49 -7.61 -11.00 11.20
N ASN A 50 -6.71 -11.55 12.01
CA ASN A 50 -6.27 -12.95 11.97
C ASN A 50 -5.63 -13.42 10.66
N LEU A 51 -5.26 -12.50 9.75
CA LEU A 51 -4.52 -12.88 8.55
C LEU A 51 -3.15 -13.46 8.92
N HIS A 52 -2.92 -14.70 8.52
CA HIS A 52 -1.62 -15.33 8.68
C HIS A 52 -0.61 -14.70 7.73
N ARG A 53 0.48 -14.15 8.29
CA ARG A 53 1.60 -13.58 7.54
C ARG A 53 2.82 -14.49 7.67
N PRO A 54 3.57 -14.76 6.59
CA PRO A 54 4.73 -15.65 6.63
C PRO A 54 5.88 -15.03 7.42
N SER A 55 6.69 -15.87 8.09
CA SER A 55 7.96 -15.46 8.68
C SER A 55 9.01 -15.12 7.61
N GLN A 56 10.04 -14.38 8.01
CA GLN A 56 11.21 -14.10 7.17
C GLN A 56 11.99 -15.37 6.83
N GLN A 57 12.08 -16.32 7.76
CA GLN A 57 12.67 -17.63 7.50
C GLN A 57 11.66 -18.56 6.82
N THR A 58 12.07 -19.16 5.70
CA THR A 58 11.28 -20.19 5.01
C THR A 58 11.79 -21.59 5.34
N PRO A 59 11.02 -22.66 5.03
CA PRO A 59 11.52 -24.03 5.15
C PRO A 59 12.65 -24.38 4.15
N LEU A 60 12.85 -23.55 3.11
CA LEU A 60 13.84 -23.81 2.07
C LEU A 60 15.20 -23.21 2.48
N PRO A 61 16.29 -24.00 2.45
CA PRO A 61 17.61 -23.51 2.78
C PRO A 61 18.01 -22.33 1.88
N ARG A 62 18.51 -21.25 2.49
CA ARG A 62 18.98 -20.03 1.80
C ARG A 62 17.89 -19.27 1.05
N LEU A 63 16.60 -19.52 1.33
CA LEU A 63 15.50 -18.70 0.87
C LEU A 63 14.86 -17.98 2.06
N LEU A 64 14.85 -16.65 2.00
CA LEU A 64 14.27 -15.78 3.02
C LEU A 64 13.27 -14.83 2.36
N LEU A 65 12.32 -14.32 3.16
CA LEU A 65 11.32 -13.35 2.75
C LEU A 65 11.56 -12.01 3.43
N ALA A 66 11.46 -10.95 2.66
CA ALA A 66 11.42 -9.58 3.15
C ALA A 66 10.27 -8.83 2.46
N GLY A 67 9.65 -7.92 3.20
CA GLY A 67 8.51 -7.13 2.74
C GLY A 67 7.49 -6.91 3.85
N ASP A 68 6.71 -5.85 3.73
CA ASP A 68 5.67 -5.46 4.68
C ASP A 68 4.55 -6.50 4.88
N TYR A 69 4.38 -7.42 3.93
CA TYR A 69 3.49 -8.57 4.01
C TYR A 69 3.97 -9.68 4.96
N THR A 70 5.24 -9.69 5.35
CA THR A 70 5.79 -10.68 6.29
C THR A 70 5.34 -10.40 7.72
N ALA A 71 5.45 -11.39 8.60
CA ALA A 71 5.09 -11.26 10.01
C ALA A 71 5.97 -10.22 10.73
N GLY A 72 5.33 -9.35 11.51
CA GLY A 72 5.97 -8.25 12.25
C GLY A 72 4.96 -7.45 13.06
N GLU A 73 5.44 -6.47 13.82
CA GLU A 73 4.61 -5.66 14.72
C GLU A 73 3.71 -4.66 13.98
N TYR A 74 4.14 -4.22 12.80
CA TYR A 74 3.43 -3.23 12.00
C TYR A 74 2.65 -3.89 10.85
N PRO A 75 1.54 -3.27 10.39
CA PRO A 75 0.84 -3.66 9.17
C PRO A 75 1.65 -3.27 7.91
N ALA A 76 1.02 -3.32 6.73
CA ALA A 76 1.60 -2.90 5.45
C ALA A 76 2.04 -1.41 5.48
N THR A 77 3.27 -1.14 5.91
CA THR A 77 3.81 0.19 6.19
C THR A 77 5.26 0.27 5.73
N LEU A 78 5.78 1.49 5.53
CA LEU A 78 7.19 1.69 5.19
C LEU A 78 8.10 1.16 6.31
N GLU A 79 7.75 1.42 7.56
CA GLU A 79 8.45 0.91 8.75
C GLU A 79 8.43 -0.62 8.81
N GLY A 80 7.27 -1.23 8.52
CA GLY A 80 7.13 -2.69 8.43
C GLY A 80 8.00 -3.30 7.33
N ALA A 81 8.07 -2.66 6.16
CA ALA A 81 8.94 -3.08 5.06
C ALA A 81 10.42 -3.02 5.46
N VAL A 82 10.86 -1.90 6.03
CA VAL A 82 12.25 -1.69 6.45
C VAL A 82 12.65 -2.70 7.53
N MET A 83 11.85 -2.83 8.58
CA MET A 83 12.15 -3.78 9.67
C MET A 83 12.13 -5.23 9.22
N SER A 84 11.24 -5.59 8.29
CA SER A 84 11.25 -6.92 7.68
C SER A 84 12.57 -7.17 6.93
N GLY A 85 13.06 -6.19 6.18
CA GLY A 85 14.36 -6.26 5.50
C GLY A 85 15.53 -6.44 6.47
N VAL A 86 15.57 -5.67 7.56
CA VAL A 86 16.62 -5.81 8.60
C VAL A 86 16.60 -7.21 9.21
N LYS A 87 15.43 -7.71 9.63
CA LYS A 87 15.29 -9.07 10.18
C LYS A 87 15.75 -10.15 9.20
N CYS A 88 15.43 -9.98 7.91
CA CYS A 88 15.89 -10.88 6.85
C CYS A 88 17.42 -10.89 6.76
N ALA A 89 18.07 -9.72 6.79
CA ALA A 89 19.53 -9.59 6.76
C ALA A 89 20.21 -10.19 8.00
N ASP A 90 19.62 -10.03 9.18
CA ASP A 90 20.13 -10.63 10.42
C ASP A 90 20.15 -12.18 10.32
N LEU A 91 19.13 -12.77 9.71
CA LEU A 91 19.03 -14.22 9.49
C LEU A 91 20.03 -14.75 8.46
N VAL A 92 20.54 -13.91 7.54
CA VAL A 92 21.62 -14.29 6.61
C VAL A 92 22.97 -14.38 7.33
N SER A 93 23.15 -13.55 8.36
CA SER A 93 24.43 -13.37 9.06
C SER A 93 24.60 -14.29 10.28
N ALA A 94 23.54 -15.02 10.65
CA ALA A 94 23.51 -15.99 11.75
C ALA A 94 23.86 -17.41 11.28
#